data_AF-A0A0G1FGY5-F1
#
_entry.id   AF-A0A0G1FGY5-F1
#
_cell.length_a   1.000
_cell.length_b   1.000
_cell.length_c   1.000
_cell.angle_alpha   90.00
_cell.angle_beta   90.00
_cell.angle_gamma   90.00
#
_symmetry.space_group_name_H-M   'P 1'
#
loop_
_entity.id
_entity.type
_entity.pdbx_description
1 polymer ?
#
loop_
_entity_poly.entity_id
_entity_poly.type
_entity_poly.pdbx_seq_one_letter_code
_entity_poly.pdbx_strand_id
1 'polypeptide(L)'
;VTITYKNPEKQDGWLNSVLPTWVRIYVPKGSSLITSEGLEAKEDPYEDLGKTVFAGFFQLRPEGVAKVTFQYKLPFKVSKQYNLLIQKQPGTDGFLYTVNLGKHTEEFFLKTDKELKIGL
;
A
#
# COMPACT_ATOMS: atom_id res chain seq x y z
N VAL A 1 -0.03 4.92 -7.78
CA VAL A 1 -0.63 3.81 -6.99
C VAL A 1 -1.58 4.40 -5.97
N THR A 2 -2.71 3.75 -5.74
CA THR A 2 -3.71 4.15 -4.76
C THR A 2 -4.01 2.95 -3.88
N ILE A 3 -3.97 3.15 -2.57
CA ILE A 3 -4.22 2.13 -1.57
C ILE A 3 -5.39 2.61 -0.71
N THR A 4 -6.43 1.79 -0.63
CA THR A 4 -7.62 2.08 0.17
C THR A 4 -7.65 1.13 1.36
N TYR A 5 -7.69 1.70 2.56
CA TYR A 5 -7.84 0.98 3.81
C TYR A 5 -9.26 1.16 4.30
N LYS A 6 -9.91 0.06 4.67
CA LYS A 6 -11.25 0.05 5.25
C LYS A 6 -11.20 -0.63 6.60
N ASN A 7 -11.67 0.06 7.63
CA ASN A 7 -11.96 -0.54 8.91
C ASN A 7 -13.47 -0.82 8.96
N PRO A 8 -13.93 -2.08 8.84
CA PRO A 8 -15.35 -2.39 8.88
C PRO A 8 -15.91 -2.45 10.32
N GLU A 9 -15.05 -2.47 11.33
CA GLU A 9 -15.44 -2.72 12.70
C GLU A 9 -15.85 -1.42 13.42
N LYS A 10 -16.83 -1.57 14.33
CA LYS A 10 -17.33 -0.48 15.20
C LYS A 10 -16.35 -0.19 16.32
N GLN A 11 -16.32 1.06 16.76
CA GLN A 11 -15.54 1.43 17.94
C GLN A 11 -16.02 0.62 19.16
N ASP A 12 -15.11 -0.08 19.83
CA ASP A 12 -15.43 -0.95 20.97
C ASP A 12 -14.92 -0.40 22.32
N GLY A 13 -14.19 0.72 22.29
CA GLY A 13 -13.58 1.32 23.48
C GLY A 13 -12.35 0.59 24.01
N TRP A 14 -11.87 -0.43 23.29
CA TRP A 14 -10.68 -1.20 23.64
C TRP A 14 -9.71 -1.29 22.45
N LEU A 15 -9.82 -2.33 21.63
CA LEU A 15 -8.85 -2.61 20.55
C LEU A 15 -9.19 -1.83 19.28
N ASN A 16 -10.47 -1.59 19.01
CA ASN A 16 -10.89 -0.86 17.82
C ASN A 16 -11.22 0.60 18.15
N SER A 17 -10.24 1.46 17.92
CA SER A 17 -10.33 2.92 18.03
C SER A 17 -9.71 3.56 16.78
N VAL A 18 -9.37 4.85 16.83
CA VAL A 18 -8.55 5.47 15.78
C VAL A 18 -7.24 4.72 15.68
N LEU A 19 -7.00 4.07 14.54
CA LEU A 19 -5.80 3.29 14.26
C LEU A 19 -4.73 4.20 13.64
N PRO A 20 -3.70 4.62 14.41
CA PRO A 20 -2.49 5.21 13.85
C PRO A 20 -1.73 4.14 13.08
N THR A 21 -1.43 4.37 11.81
CA THR A 21 -0.73 3.38 10.99
C THR A 21 0.25 4.01 10.02
N TRP A 22 1.14 3.16 9.50
CA TRP A 22 2.25 3.56 8.65
C TRP A 22 2.23 2.75 7.36
N VAL A 23 2.32 3.45 6.23
CA VAL A 23 2.41 2.81 4.91
C VAL A 23 3.80 3.01 4.33
N ARG A 24 4.32 1.96 3.68
CA ARG A 24 5.54 1.99 2.88
C ARG A 24 5.26 1.34 1.55
N ILE A 25 5.69 1.98 0.47
CA ILE A 25 5.72 1.37 -0.86
C ILE A 25 7.17 1.35 -1.36
N TYR A 26 7.60 0.16 -1.78
CA TYR A 26 8.93 -0.08 -2.32
C TYR A 26 8.82 -0.08 -3.84
N VAL A 27 9.39 0.93 -4.48
CA VAL A 27 9.36 1.12 -5.94
C VAL A 27 10.76 0.91 -6.54
N PRO A 28 10.90 0.73 -7.86
CA PRO A 28 12.21 0.55 -8.47
C PRO A 28 13.18 1.68 -8.08
N LYS A 29 14.42 1.32 -7.75
CA LYS A 29 15.46 2.27 -7.34
C LYS A 29 15.62 3.37 -8.39
N GLY A 30 15.71 4.63 -7.92
CA GLY A 30 15.81 5.82 -8.77
C GLY A 30 14.46 6.40 -9.20
N SER A 31 13.34 5.86 -8.70
CA SER A 31 12.02 6.47 -8.91
C SER A 31 11.93 7.80 -8.17
N SER A 32 11.27 8.79 -8.76
CA SER A 32 11.09 10.11 -8.16
C SER A 32 9.63 10.32 -7.76
N LEU A 33 9.39 10.65 -6.50
CA LEU A 33 8.04 11.01 -6.02
C LEU A 33 7.58 12.30 -6.68
N ILE A 34 6.36 12.31 -7.23
CA ILE A 34 5.72 13.50 -7.79
C ILE A 34 4.76 14.07 -6.75
N THR A 35 3.80 13.27 -6.28
CA THR A 35 2.86 13.65 -5.21
C THR A 35 2.56 12.47 -4.28
N SER A 36 2.22 12.81 -3.04
CA SER A 36 1.63 11.90 -2.07
C SER A 36 0.42 12.59 -1.43
N GLU A 37 -0.70 11.87 -1.33
CA GLU A 37 -1.98 12.37 -0.83
C GLU A 37 -2.57 11.37 0.16
N GLY A 38 -3.33 11.88 1.15
CA GLY A 38 -3.99 11.05 2.17
C GLY A 38 -3.09 10.64 3.34
N LEU A 39 -1.90 11.25 3.45
CA LEU A 39 -0.99 11.11 4.60
C LEU A 39 -1.10 12.34 5.49
N GLU A 40 -1.01 12.14 6.81
CA GLU A 40 -0.93 13.21 7.81
C GLU A 40 0.53 13.67 8.02
N ALA A 41 1.48 12.72 7.95
CA ALA A 41 2.90 13.02 7.90
C ALA A 41 3.54 12.17 6.81
N LYS A 42 4.48 12.76 6.06
CA LYS A 42 5.20 12.11 4.97
C LYS A 42 6.69 12.13 5.27
N GLU A 43 7.36 11.05 4.92
CA GLU A 43 8.82 11.01 4.90
C GLU A 43 9.35 11.47 3.55
N ASP A 44 10.54 12.06 3.57
CA ASP A 44 11.29 12.27 2.34
C ASP A 44 11.66 10.90 1.73
N PRO A 45 11.65 10.75 0.40
CA PRO A 45 12.04 9.50 -0.24
C PRO A 45 13.43 9.04 0.18
N TYR A 46 13.55 7.78 0.57
CA TYR A 46 14.82 7.17 0.98
C TYR A 46 15.06 5.85 0.25
N GLU A 47 16.26 5.29 0.42
CA GLU A 47 16.60 3.97 -0.10
C GLU A 47 16.58 2.91 1.00
N ASP A 48 15.96 1.77 0.70
CA ASP A 48 15.97 0.58 1.55
C ASP A 48 15.83 -0.67 0.66
N LEU A 49 16.49 -1.77 1.03
CA LEU A 49 16.49 -3.05 0.28
C LEU A 49 16.78 -2.90 -1.23
N GLY A 50 17.60 -1.92 -1.61
CA GLY A 50 17.91 -1.63 -3.02
C GLY A 50 16.73 -1.09 -3.83
N LYS A 51 15.75 -0.47 -3.15
CA LYS A 51 14.55 0.17 -3.72
C LYS A 51 14.48 1.62 -3.26
N THR A 52 13.72 2.43 -3.98
CA THR A 52 13.28 3.73 -3.46
C THR A 52 12.00 3.52 -2.67
N VAL A 53 11.89 4.13 -1.49
CA VAL A 53 10.74 3.98 -0.60
C VAL A 53 10.00 5.30 -0.49
N PHE A 54 8.67 5.23 -0.64
CA PHE A 54 7.78 6.31 -0.26
C PHE A 54 6.97 5.85 0.95
N ALA A 55 6.95 6.67 1.99
CA ALA A 55 6.41 6.29 3.27
C ALA A 55 5.68 7.45 3.96
N GLY A 56 4.78 7.09 4.87
CA GLY A 56 4.17 8.08 5.74
C GLY A 56 3.11 7.51 6.67
N PHE A 57 2.63 8.40 7.52
CA PHE A 57 1.66 8.18 8.56
C PHE A 57 0.26 8.61 8.13
N PHE A 58 -0.75 7.87 8.55
CA PHE A 58 -2.15 8.28 8.49
C PHE A 58 -2.96 7.59 9.60
N GLN A 59 -4.15 8.11 9.88
CA GLN A 59 -5.08 7.49 10.81
C GLN A 59 -6.25 6.84 10.07
N LEU A 60 -6.71 5.70 10.58
CA LEU A 60 -7.92 5.02 10.13
C LEU A 60 -8.93 4.93 11.28
N ARG A 61 -10.08 5.58 11.13
CA ARG A 61 -11.14 5.55 12.14
C ARG A 61 -11.96 4.25 12.06
N PRO A 62 -12.61 3.83 13.16
CA PRO A 62 -13.64 2.79 13.13
C PRO A 62 -14.73 3.09 12.09
N GLU A 63 -15.21 2.05 11.39
CA GLU A 63 -16.13 2.16 10.24
C GLU A 63 -15.65 3.10 9.10
N GLY A 64 -14.39 3.54 9.16
CA GLY A 64 -13.81 4.55 8.29
C GLY A 64 -13.13 3.97 7.06
N VAL A 65 -12.90 4.85 6.10
CA VAL A 65 -12.11 4.58 4.89
C VAL A 65 -11.01 5.63 4.79
N ALA A 66 -9.77 5.18 4.67
CA ALA A 66 -8.62 6.03 4.37
C ALA A 66 -8.07 5.67 2.99
N LYS A 67 -7.68 6.68 2.22
CA LYS A 67 -7.17 6.51 0.86
C LYS A 67 -5.83 7.22 0.74
N VAL A 68 -4.78 6.45 0.48
CA VAL A 68 -3.43 6.97 0.26
C VAL A 68 -3.07 6.83 -1.21
N THR A 69 -2.63 7.92 -1.84
CA THR A 69 -2.25 7.92 -3.26
C THR A 69 -0.83 8.43 -3.42
N PHE A 70 -0.03 7.71 -4.20
CA PHE A 70 1.31 8.13 -4.60
C PHE A 70 1.39 8.20 -6.12
N GLN A 71 1.83 9.33 -6.64
CA GLN A 71 2.21 9.50 -8.04
C GLN A 71 3.73 9.64 -8.11
N TYR A 72 4.36 8.89 -9.02
CA TYR A 72 5.81 8.87 -9.14
C TYR A 72 6.25 8.60 -10.57
N LYS A 73 7.47 9.01 -10.89
CA LYS A 73 8.14 8.76 -12.16
C LYS A 73 9.12 7.61 -12.01
N LEU A 74 9.05 6.65 -12.94
CA LEU A 74 10.01 5.56 -13.03
C LEU A 74 11.29 6.03 -13.77
N PRO A 75 12.46 5.48 -13.40
CA PRO A 75 13.72 5.81 -14.08
C PRO A 75 13.91 5.07 -15.41
N PHE A 76 12.93 4.26 -15.82
CA PHE A 76 12.94 3.48 -17.05
C PHE A 76 11.53 3.37 -17.64
N LYS A 77 11.46 2.90 -18.89
CA LYS A 77 10.19 2.56 -19.55
C LYS A 77 9.73 1.17 -19.10
N VAL A 78 8.47 1.07 -18.70
CA VAL A 78 7.89 -0.17 -18.18
C VAL A 78 7.87 -1.26 -19.27
N SER A 79 8.18 -2.50 -18.89
CA SER A 79 8.07 -3.66 -19.76
C SER A 79 6.60 -4.15 -19.84
N LYS A 80 6.34 -5.26 -20.54
CA LYS A 80 5.00 -5.86 -20.64
C LYS A 80 4.51 -6.55 -19.36
N GLN A 81 5.29 -6.55 -18.28
CA GLN A 81 4.96 -7.26 -17.06
C GLN A 81 5.13 -6.36 -15.83
N TYR A 82 4.11 -6.36 -14.98
CA TYR A 82 4.09 -5.72 -13.68
C TYR A 82 4.21 -6.78 -12.59
N ASN A 83 5.26 -6.66 -11.77
CA ASN A 83 5.49 -7.54 -10.63
C ASN A 83 5.15 -6.78 -9.35
N LEU A 84 4.23 -7.33 -8.57
CA LEU A 84 3.78 -6.78 -7.29
C LEU A 84 4.03 -7.79 -6.18
N LEU A 85 4.80 -7.39 -5.17
CA LEU A 85 4.93 -8.14 -3.93
C LEU A 85 4.10 -7.44 -2.84
N ILE A 86 3.22 -8.19 -2.19
CA ILE A 86 2.49 -7.74 -1.02
C ILE A 86 2.92 -8.62 0.15
N GLN A 87 3.51 -7.99 1.16
CA GLN A 87 4.02 -8.70 2.34
C GLN A 87 2.97 -8.72 3.44
N LYS A 88 2.81 -9.88 4.05
CA LYS A 88 1.89 -10.09 5.15
C LYS A 88 2.54 -9.65 6.46
N GLN A 89 1.82 -8.86 7.26
CA GLN A 89 2.24 -8.56 8.63
C GLN A 89 2.14 -9.82 9.51
N PRO A 90 3.21 -10.25 10.19
CA PRO A 90 3.14 -11.33 11.17
C PRO A 90 2.16 -11.01 12.29
N GLY A 91 1.51 -12.04 12.85
CA GLY A 91 0.64 -11.88 14.02
C GLY A 91 -0.76 -11.31 13.76
N THR A 92 -1.11 -10.99 12.50
CA THR A 92 -2.50 -10.65 12.13
C THR A 92 -3.17 -11.81 11.39
N ASP A 93 -4.49 -11.79 11.33
CA ASP A 93 -5.23 -12.66 10.39
C ASP A 93 -5.00 -12.25 8.94
N GLY A 94 -5.44 -13.10 8.00
CA GLY A 94 -5.40 -12.80 6.59
C GLY A 94 -6.58 -11.93 6.17
N PHE A 95 -6.31 -10.68 5.77
CA PHE A 95 -7.34 -9.77 5.25
C PHE A 95 -7.59 -9.99 3.76
N LEU A 96 -8.79 -9.65 3.29
CA LEU A 96 -9.13 -9.66 1.87
C LEU A 96 -8.46 -8.46 1.18
N TYR A 97 -7.73 -8.74 0.10
CA TYR A 97 -7.13 -7.74 -0.78
C TYR A 97 -7.79 -7.83 -2.15
N THR A 98 -8.05 -6.66 -2.73
CA THR A 98 -8.47 -6.50 -4.12
C THR A 98 -7.40 -5.68 -4.85
N VAL A 99 -6.74 -6.29 -5.83
CA VAL A 99 -5.73 -5.63 -6.67
C VAL A 99 -6.34 -5.36 -8.04
N ASN A 100 -6.32 -4.09 -8.45
CA ASN A 100 -6.80 -3.65 -9.75
C ASN A 100 -5.67 -3.06 -10.58
N LEU A 101 -5.43 -3.60 -11.77
CA LEU A 101 -4.47 -3.10 -12.74
C LEU A 101 -5.04 -3.17 -14.16
N GLY A 102 -5.44 -2.03 -14.72
CA GLY A 102 -6.08 -1.99 -16.03
C GLY A 102 -7.38 -2.80 -16.05
N LYS A 103 -7.43 -3.87 -16.85
CA LYS A 103 -8.57 -4.80 -16.93
C LYS A 103 -8.43 -6.01 -15.99
N HIS A 104 -7.31 -6.13 -15.29
CA HIS A 104 -7.06 -7.23 -14.35
C HIS A 104 -7.54 -6.85 -12.95
N THR A 105 -8.41 -7.68 -12.40
CA THR A 105 -8.84 -7.64 -10.99
C THR A 105 -8.54 -8.99 -10.37
N GLU A 106 -7.83 -8.99 -9.24
CA GLU A 106 -7.56 -10.19 -8.47
C GLU A 106 -7.94 -9.97 -7.01
N GLU A 107 -8.68 -10.92 -6.44
CA GLU A 107 -9.10 -10.90 -5.04
C GLU A 107 -8.57 -12.13 -4.31
N PHE A 108 -8.00 -11.92 -3.12
CA PHE A 108 -7.48 -13.00 -2.31
C PHE A 108 -7.32 -12.59 -0.85
N PHE A 109 -7.39 -13.58 0.05
CA PHE A 109 -6.97 -13.38 1.44
C PHE A 109 -5.45 -13.47 1.55
N LEU A 110 -4.81 -12.41 2.05
CA LEU A 110 -3.36 -12.37 2.24
C LEU A 110 -2.98 -13.13 3.52
N LYS A 111 -2.83 -14.45 3.43
CA LYS A 111 -2.41 -15.31 4.57
C LYS A 111 -0.90 -15.42 4.71
N THR A 112 -0.18 -15.28 3.60
CA THR A 112 1.28 -15.24 3.51
C THR A 112 1.69 -14.11 2.56
N ASP A 113 2.98 -13.81 2.48
CA ASP A 113 3.52 -12.97 1.40
C ASP A 113 3.03 -13.51 0.05
N LYS A 114 2.64 -12.59 -0.85
CA LYS A 114 2.12 -12.94 -2.16
C LYS A 114 2.77 -12.10 -3.24
N GLU A 115 3.27 -12.80 -4.26
CA GLU A 115 3.77 -12.19 -5.49
C GLU A 115 2.73 -12.34 -6.60
N LEU A 116 2.43 -11.25 -7.30
CA LEU A 116 1.56 -11.19 -8.46
C LEU A 116 2.38 -10.76 -9.67
N LYS A 117 2.23 -11.48 -10.79
CA LYS A 117 2.85 -11.16 -12.07
C LYS A 117 1.75 -10.91 -13.09
N ILE A 118 1.53 -9.64 -13.43
CA ILE A 118 0.40 -9.18 -14.24
C ILE A 118 0.92 -8.64 -15.57
N GLY A 119 0.31 -9.03 -16.69
CA GLY A 119 0.61 -8.45 -17.99
C GLY A 119 0.05 -7.02 -18.10
N LEU A 120 0.83 -6.09 -18.67
CA LEU A 120 0.43 -4.71 -18.93
C LEU A 120 -0.14 -4.54 -20.34
#